data_AF-A0AAU6WKV8-F1
#
_entry.id   AF-A0AAU6WKV8-F1
#
_cell.length_a   1.000
_cell.length_b   1.000
_cell.length_c   1.000
_cell.angle_alpha   90.00
_cell.angle_beta   90.00
_cell.angle_gamma   90.00
#
_symmetry.space_group_name_H-M   'P 1'
#
loop_
_entity.id
_entity.type
_entity.pdbx_description
1 polymer ?
#
loop_
_entity_poly.entity_id
_entity_poly.type
_entity_poly.pdbx_seq_one_letter_code
_entity_poly.pdbx_strand_id
1 'polypeptide(L)'
;MKKTLLALVLCAGLSNAQTLLSDNFNAYTVGNIGTSATGASAGQGGWYTTASSTDTGATNVSFQIANNDATHGKVVKITGSAAAAGSRSVYKSISTLWSTRTSGNNIVQVEFDIYTGAATTSKNATRVYIYDSGLTKILSGVSLAQDTKVIQG
;
A
#
# COMPACT_ATOMS: atom_id res chain seq x y z
N MET A 1 34.26 -2.41 32.72
CA MET A 1 32.93 -2.63 33.33
C MET A 1 32.07 -1.37 33.34
N LYS A 2 32.39 -0.29 34.05
CA LYS A 2 31.57 0.96 34.06
C LYS A 2 31.39 1.60 32.67
N LYS A 3 32.46 1.65 31.86
CA LYS A 3 32.42 2.18 30.48
C LYS A 3 31.63 1.28 29.50
N THR A 4 31.65 -0.03 29.75
CA THR A 4 30.94 -1.05 28.96
C THR A 4 29.43 -1.00 29.22
N LEU A 5 29.04 -0.79 30.49
CA LEU A 5 27.64 -0.65 30.89
C LEU A 5 27.03 0.64 30.33
N LEU A 6 27.79 1.73 30.30
CA LEU A 6 27.37 3.00 29.71
C LEU A 6 27.14 2.89 28.19
N ALA A 7 28.02 2.18 27.47
CA ALA A 7 27.84 1.92 26.04
C ALA A 7 26.60 1.06 25.75
N LEU A 8 26.32 0.05 26.58
CA LEU A 8 25.13 -0.80 26.44
C LEU A 8 23.82 -0.03 26.67
N VAL A 9 23.79 0.85 27.66
CA VAL A 9 22.65 1.71 27.97
C VAL A 9 22.42 2.76 26.88
N LEU A 10 23.48 3.30 26.28
CA LEU A 10 23.35 4.26 25.18
C LEU A 10 22.74 3.62 23.93
N CYS A 11 23.06 2.36 23.63
CA CYS A 11 22.51 1.65 22.47
C CYS A 11 21.04 1.25 22.64
N ALA A 12 20.57 1.03 23.87
CA ALA A 12 19.18 0.65 24.14
C ALA A 12 18.16 1.76 23.77
N GLY A 13 18.60 3.02 23.64
CA GLY A 13 17.75 4.16 23.26
C GLY A 13 17.67 4.43 21.75
N LEU A 14 18.42 3.71 20.91
CA LEU A 14 18.65 4.10 19.50
C LEU A 14 17.70 3.46 18.48
N SER A 15 16.75 2.61 18.89
CA SER A 15 15.83 1.99 17.93
C SER A 15 14.43 1.82 18.51
N ASN A 16 13.60 2.85 18.40
CA ASN A 16 12.16 2.75 18.61
C ASN A 16 11.48 2.67 17.24
N ALA A 17 11.44 1.47 16.65
CA ALA A 17 10.60 1.20 15.49
C ALA A 17 9.33 0.51 15.96
N GLN A 18 8.20 0.86 15.36
CA GLN A 18 6.93 0.18 15.62
C GLN A 18 6.22 -0.14 14.32
N THR A 19 5.65 -1.33 14.24
CA THR A 19 4.80 -1.70 13.11
C THR A 19 3.40 -1.15 13.35
N LEU A 20 2.98 -0.20 12.52
CA LEU A 20 1.61 0.32 12.54
C LEU A 20 0.64 -0.59 11.77
N LEU A 21 1.08 -1.07 10.60
CA LEU A 21 0.30 -1.89 9.70
C LEU A 21 1.25 -2.88 9.01
N SER A 22 0.83 -4.14 8.91
CA SER A 22 1.52 -5.17 8.14
C SER A 22 0.48 -6.10 7.53
N ASP A 23 0.65 -6.45 6.26
CA ASP A 23 -0.24 -7.35 5.55
C ASP A 23 0.52 -8.04 4.41
N ASN A 24 0.30 -9.34 4.26
CA ASN A 24 0.87 -10.16 3.18
C ASN A 24 -0.21 -10.88 2.36
N PHE A 25 -1.49 -10.59 2.62
CA PHE A 25 -2.66 -11.11 1.92
C PHE A 25 -2.87 -12.65 1.94
N ASN A 26 -1.96 -13.42 2.53
CA ASN A 26 -2.01 -14.89 2.50
C ASN A 26 -3.19 -15.46 3.30
N ALA A 27 -3.67 -14.73 4.31
CA ALA A 27 -4.82 -15.13 5.13
C ALA A 27 -6.17 -14.94 4.44
N TYR A 28 -6.24 -14.24 3.31
CA TYR A 28 -7.50 -13.87 2.67
C TYR A 28 -7.95 -14.86 1.59
N THR A 29 -9.23 -14.83 1.23
CA THR A 29 -9.81 -15.65 0.18
C THR A 29 -9.49 -15.06 -1.19
N VAL A 30 -9.10 -15.92 -2.14
CA VAL A 30 -8.90 -15.53 -3.54
C VAL A 30 -10.22 -15.05 -4.13
N GLY A 31 -10.21 -13.89 -4.79
CA GLY A 31 -11.39 -13.24 -5.35
C GLY A 31 -11.44 -11.75 -5.04
N ASN A 32 -12.64 -11.17 -5.10
CA ASN A 32 -12.86 -9.74 -4.85
C ASN A 32 -12.34 -9.32 -3.46
N ILE A 33 -11.64 -8.18 -3.40
CA ILE A 33 -11.24 -7.58 -2.11
C ILE A 33 -12.48 -7.07 -1.37
N GLY A 34 -13.33 -6.28 -2.03
CA GLY A 34 -14.54 -5.68 -1.45
C GLY A 34 -15.84 -6.14 -2.11
N THR A 35 -16.93 -5.41 -1.86
CA THR A 35 -18.25 -5.56 -2.51
C THR A 35 -18.57 -4.40 -3.47
N SER A 36 -17.82 -3.30 -3.41
CA SER A 36 -17.92 -2.15 -4.33
C SER A 36 -16.57 -1.44 -4.51
N ALA A 37 -16.48 -0.60 -5.54
CA ALA A 37 -15.32 0.27 -5.81
C ALA A 37 -15.57 1.74 -5.38
N THR A 38 -16.31 1.95 -4.29
CA THR A 38 -16.74 3.30 -3.85
C THR A 38 -15.97 3.85 -2.65
N GLY A 39 -15.11 3.05 -2.02
CA GLY A 39 -14.45 3.42 -0.76
C GLY A 39 -15.38 3.53 0.45
N ALA A 40 -16.66 3.14 0.32
CA ALA A 40 -17.65 3.29 1.39
C ALA A 40 -17.63 2.17 2.43
N SER A 41 -17.19 0.97 2.05
CA SER A 41 -17.15 -0.20 2.93
C SER A 41 -15.86 -0.94 2.78
N ALA A 42 -15.33 -1.41 3.89
CA ALA A 42 -14.13 -2.23 3.91
C ALA A 42 -14.44 -3.64 3.39
N GLY A 43 -13.52 -4.18 2.61
CA GLY A 43 -13.49 -5.56 2.18
C GLY A 43 -12.69 -6.46 3.11
N GLN A 44 -12.13 -7.54 2.54
CA GLN A 44 -11.30 -8.50 3.24
C GLN A 44 -10.15 -7.79 3.98
N GLY A 45 -9.95 -8.15 5.25
CA GLY A 45 -8.90 -7.60 6.08
C GLY A 45 -9.03 -6.12 6.44
N GLY A 46 -10.15 -5.46 6.11
CA GLY A 46 -10.31 -4.02 6.34
C GLY A 46 -9.81 -3.13 5.18
N TRP A 47 -9.48 -3.72 4.02
CA TRP A 47 -9.03 -2.97 2.84
C TRP A 47 -10.20 -2.34 2.09
N TYR A 48 -10.09 -1.06 1.76
CA TYR A 48 -11.05 -0.34 0.93
C TYR A 48 -10.62 -0.36 -0.53
N THR A 49 -11.60 -0.41 -1.43
CA THR A 49 -11.43 -0.35 -2.88
C THR A 49 -12.15 0.87 -3.43
N THR A 50 -11.45 1.70 -4.20
CA THR A 50 -12.02 2.90 -4.81
C THR A 50 -11.51 3.12 -6.22
N ALA A 51 -12.32 3.79 -7.04
CA ALA A 51 -11.92 4.27 -8.35
C ALA A 51 -12.36 5.73 -8.53
N SER A 52 -11.61 6.49 -9.34
CA SER A 52 -12.01 7.84 -9.70
C SER A 52 -13.32 7.83 -10.49
N SER A 53 -14.11 8.89 -10.37
CA SER A 53 -15.36 9.05 -11.12
C SER A 53 -15.16 9.07 -12.65
N THR A 54 -13.95 9.35 -13.12
CA THR A 54 -13.58 9.29 -14.55
C THR A 54 -13.36 7.87 -15.06
N ASP A 55 -13.21 6.87 -14.17
CA ASP A 55 -13.03 5.46 -14.55
C ASP A 55 -14.37 4.72 -14.51
N THR A 56 -15.17 4.91 -15.55
CA THR A 56 -16.50 4.28 -15.67
C THR A 56 -16.46 2.76 -15.85
N GLY A 57 -15.29 2.19 -16.13
CA GLY A 57 -15.09 0.74 -16.26
C GLY A 57 -14.62 0.06 -14.98
N ALA A 58 -14.41 0.80 -13.89
CA ALA A 58 -14.01 0.23 -12.63
C ALA A 58 -15.17 -0.53 -11.98
N THR A 59 -14.95 -1.80 -11.72
CA THR A 59 -15.88 -2.64 -10.98
C THR A 59 -15.11 -3.37 -9.89
N ASN A 60 -15.83 -4.12 -9.09
CA ASN A 60 -15.24 -4.86 -8.00
C ASN A 60 -14.25 -5.95 -8.46
N VAL A 61 -14.47 -6.50 -9.66
CA VAL A 61 -13.54 -7.46 -10.28
C VAL A 61 -12.20 -6.83 -10.67
N SER A 62 -12.12 -5.49 -10.71
CA SER A 62 -10.86 -4.78 -10.91
C SER A 62 -9.91 -4.88 -9.71
N PHE A 63 -10.40 -5.31 -8.54
CA PHE A 63 -9.66 -5.39 -7.28
C PHE A 63 -9.71 -6.80 -6.71
N GLN A 64 -8.63 -7.57 -6.85
CA GLN A 64 -8.60 -8.98 -6.48
C GLN A 64 -7.48 -9.28 -5.49
N ILE A 65 -7.74 -10.23 -4.60
CA ILE A 65 -6.69 -11.09 -4.05
C ILE A 65 -6.55 -12.27 -5.03
N ALA A 66 -5.34 -12.47 -5.55
CA ALA A 66 -5.05 -13.52 -6.52
C ALA A 66 -3.82 -14.32 -6.07
N ASN A 67 -3.77 -15.60 -6.46
CA ASN A 67 -2.53 -16.36 -6.39
C ASN A 67 -1.54 -15.80 -7.40
N ASN A 68 -0.28 -15.61 -6.99
CA ASN A 68 0.81 -15.20 -7.86
C ASN A 68 1.65 -16.43 -8.29
N ASP A 69 2.61 -16.82 -7.46
CA ASP A 69 3.44 -18.02 -7.63
C ASP A 69 3.73 -18.66 -6.26
N ALA A 70 4.47 -19.77 -6.26
CA ALA A 70 4.80 -20.50 -5.03
C ALA A 70 5.64 -19.69 -4.02
N THR A 71 6.42 -18.73 -4.49
CA THR A 71 7.31 -17.91 -3.66
C THR A 71 6.56 -16.72 -3.04
N HIS A 72 5.68 -16.08 -3.79
CA HIS A 72 5.02 -14.84 -3.41
C HIS A 72 3.59 -15.03 -2.85
N GLY A 73 3.01 -16.23 -2.97
CA GLY A 73 1.71 -16.55 -2.38
C GLY A 73 0.56 -15.74 -2.97
N LYS A 74 -0.29 -15.17 -2.10
CA LYS A 74 -1.43 -14.33 -2.50
C LYS A 74 -1.02 -12.86 -2.56
N VAL A 75 -1.48 -12.15 -3.58
CA VAL A 75 -1.15 -10.74 -3.83
C VAL A 75 -2.41 -9.92 -4.12
N VAL A 76 -2.30 -8.61 -3.93
CA VAL A 76 -3.27 -7.67 -4.47
C VAL A 76 -3.02 -7.49 -5.96
N LYS A 77 -4.06 -7.72 -6.76
CA LYS A 77 -4.08 -7.44 -8.19
C LYS A 77 -5.10 -6.33 -8.46
N ILE A 78 -4.61 -5.22 -8.99
CA ILE A 78 -5.43 -4.13 -9.51
C ILE A 78 -5.35 -4.16 -11.03
N THR A 79 -6.48 -4.38 -11.69
CA THR A 79 -6.56 -4.21 -13.15
C THR A 79 -6.59 -2.70 -13.42
N GLY A 80 -5.64 -2.19 -14.19
CA GLY A 80 -5.55 -0.76 -14.51
C GLY A 80 -6.75 -0.24 -15.32
N SER A 81 -6.94 1.08 -15.36
CA SER A 81 -7.96 1.68 -16.22
C SER A 81 -7.60 1.53 -17.70
N ALA A 82 -8.63 1.38 -18.53
CA ALA A 82 -8.51 1.48 -19.99
C ALA A 82 -8.87 2.89 -20.51
N ALA A 83 -9.36 3.78 -19.64
CA ALA A 83 -9.67 5.15 -19.98
C ALA A 83 -8.39 6.02 -19.99
N ALA A 84 -8.42 7.11 -20.76
CA ALA A 84 -7.31 8.08 -20.81
C ALA A 84 -7.06 8.74 -19.44
N ALA A 85 -8.10 8.85 -18.61
CA ALA A 85 -8.01 9.34 -17.24
C ALA A 85 -8.79 8.41 -16.31
N GLY A 86 -8.10 7.83 -15.33
CA GLY A 86 -8.70 6.94 -14.35
C GLY A 86 -7.69 6.54 -13.29
N SER A 87 -8.12 6.45 -12.04
CA SER A 87 -7.32 5.87 -10.96
C SER A 87 -8.13 4.82 -10.22
N ARG A 88 -7.42 3.81 -9.73
CA ARG A 88 -7.96 2.72 -8.92
C ARG A 88 -7.03 2.52 -7.74
N SER A 89 -7.57 2.38 -6.55
CA SER A 89 -6.78 2.30 -5.33
C SER A 89 -7.33 1.26 -4.37
N VAL A 90 -6.42 0.54 -3.73
CA VAL A 90 -6.67 -0.31 -2.56
C VAL A 90 -5.96 0.35 -1.39
N TYR A 91 -6.67 0.62 -0.31
CA TYR A 91 -6.10 1.38 0.81
C TYR A 91 -6.65 0.98 2.17
N LYS A 92 -5.88 1.28 3.22
CA LYS A 92 -6.28 1.27 4.62
C LYS A 92 -5.93 2.62 5.20
N SER A 93 -6.82 3.18 6.02
CA SER A 93 -6.46 4.35 6.80
C SER A 93 -5.50 3.95 7.92
N ILE A 94 -4.42 4.71 8.08
CA ILE A 94 -3.52 4.61 9.23
C ILE A 94 -3.72 5.76 10.22
N SER A 95 -4.73 6.61 10.05
CA SER A 95 -4.90 7.83 10.88
C SER A 95 -5.04 7.50 12.37
N THR A 96 -5.90 6.52 12.72
CA THR A 96 -6.06 6.06 14.10
C THR A 96 -4.77 5.43 14.61
N LEU A 97 -4.16 4.53 13.84
CA LEU A 97 -2.89 3.86 14.19
C LEU A 97 -1.76 4.86 14.44
N TRP A 98 -1.69 5.91 13.63
CA TRP A 98 -0.74 7.01 13.76
C TRP A 98 -1.01 7.86 15.01
N SER A 99 -2.27 8.11 15.35
CA SER A 99 -2.64 8.84 16.57
C SER A 99 -2.28 8.09 17.85
N THR A 100 -2.27 6.76 17.79
CA THR A 100 -1.94 5.88 18.92
C THR A 100 -0.50 5.38 18.88
N ARG A 101 0.37 5.98 18.05
CA ARG A 101 1.77 5.58 17.98
C ARG A 101 2.51 5.87 19.29
N THR A 102 3.52 5.07 19.60
CA THR A 102 4.41 5.31 20.73
C THR A 102 5.02 6.70 20.61
N SER A 103 4.96 7.46 21.70
CA SER A 103 5.53 8.81 21.75
C SER A 103 7.01 8.78 21.38
N GLY A 104 7.43 9.72 20.52
CA GLY A 104 8.79 9.78 19.97
C GLY A 104 8.93 9.18 18.56
N ASN A 105 8.01 8.30 18.13
CA ASN A 105 8.04 7.73 16.79
C ASN A 105 7.39 8.69 15.79
N ASN A 106 8.18 9.63 15.24
CA ASN A 106 7.68 10.72 14.40
C ASN A 106 7.97 10.56 12.90
N ILE A 107 8.53 9.42 12.49
CA ILE A 107 8.85 9.11 11.10
C ILE A 107 8.01 7.91 10.68
N VAL A 108 7.39 8.01 9.50
CA VAL A 108 6.68 6.90 8.86
C VAL A 108 7.56 6.28 7.78
N GLN A 109 7.67 4.96 7.79
CA GLN A 109 8.30 4.17 6.74
C GLN A 109 7.26 3.21 6.17
N VAL A 110 7.29 3.04 4.85
CA VAL A 110 6.47 2.07 4.14
C VAL A 110 7.40 1.14 3.40
N GLU A 111 7.29 -0.15 3.69
CA GLU A 111 7.93 -1.23 2.93
C GLU A 111 6.84 -1.95 2.14
N PHE A 112 7.14 -2.25 0.88
CA PHE A 112 6.23 -2.94 -0.01
C PHE A 112 7.03 -3.75 -1.04
N ASP A 113 6.44 -4.86 -1.47
CA ASP A 113 6.93 -5.65 -2.59
C ASP A 113 5.99 -5.46 -3.78
N ILE A 114 6.58 -5.18 -4.95
CA ILE A 114 5.84 -5.04 -6.20
C ILE A 114 6.40 -5.99 -7.26
N TYR A 115 5.55 -6.89 -7.75
CA TYR A 115 5.86 -7.63 -8.97
C TYR A 115 5.66 -6.71 -10.18
N THR A 116 6.75 -6.29 -10.80
CA THR A 116 6.74 -5.32 -11.90
C THR A 116 6.41 -5.93 -13.25
N GLY A 117 6.69 -7.22 -13.42
CA GLY A 117 6.61 -7.93 -14.71
C GLY A 117 7.51 -7.30 -15.79
N ALA A 118 7.35 -7.76 -17.03
CA ALA A 118 8.00 -7.14 -18.18
C ALA A 118 7.40 -5.76 -18.49
N ALA A 119 8.18 -4.90 -19.16
CA ALA A 119 7.67 -3.67 -19.75
C ALA A 119 6.50 -3.97 -20.69
N THR A 120 5.49 -3.09 -20.68
CA THR A 120 4.28 -3.26 -21.51
C THR A 120 4.06 -2.01 -22.37
N THR A 121 3.06 -2.02 -23.24
CA THR A 121 2.64 -0.80 -23.95
C THR A 121 1.73 0.11 -23.10
N SER A 122 1.38 -0.32 -21.89
CA SER A 122 0.48 0.42 -21.00
C SER A 122 1.13 1.69 -20.48
N LYS A 123 0.43 2.81 -20.62
CA LYS A 123 0.82 4.11 -20.06
C LYS A 123 0.35 4.31 -18.62
N ASN A 124 -0.21 3.27 -18.00
CA ASN A 124 -0.58 3.32 -16.59
C ASN A 124 0.66 3.43 -15.70
N ALA A 125 0.47 4.00 -14.52
CA ALA A 125 1.48 4.01 -13.45
C ALA A 125 0.93 3.28 -12.22
N THR A 126 1.72 2.38 -11.64
CA THR A 126 1.43 1.82 -10.32
C THR A 126 2.02 2.73 -9.26
N ARG A 127 1.29 2.98 -8.17
CA ARG A 127 1.66 3.97 -7.15
C ARG A 127 1.51 3.38 -5.77
N VAL A 128 2.44 3.71 -4.88
CA VAL A 128 2.34 3.47 -3.45
C VAL A 128 2.55 4.82 -2.77
N TYR A 129 1.47 5.37 -2.23
CA TYR A 129 1.43 6.71 -1.66
C TYR A 129 0.82 6.72 -0.26
N ILE A 130 1.33 7.61 0.58
CA ILE A 130 0.66 8.08 1.78
C ILE A 130 -0.11 9.34 1.40
N TYR A 131 -1.41 9.34 1.68
CA TYR A 131 -2.27 10.51 1.52
C TYR A 131 -2.56 11.17 2.86
N ASP A 132 -2.93 12.45 2.81
CA ASP A 132 -3.61 13.08 3.94
C ASP A 132 -4.96 12.39 4.21
N SER A 133 -5.55 12.65 5.39
CA SER A 133 -6.83 12.03 5.76
C SER A 133 -8.00 12.44 4.85
N GLY A 134 -7.88 13.56 4.13
CA GLY A 134 -8.85 13.99 3.13
C GLY A 134 -8.68 13.34 1.74
N LEU A 135 -7.63 12.54 1.52
CA LEU A 135 -7.28 11.96 0.21
C LEU A 135 -7.09 13.01 -0.90
N THR A 136 -6.68 14.23 -0.53
CA THR A 136 -6.50 15.37 -1.45
C THR A 136 -5.04 15.65 -1.78
N LYS A 137 -4.11 15.22 -0.90
CA LYS A 137 -2.68 15.50 -1.01
C LYS A 137 -1.87 14.23 -0.81
N ILE A 138 -0.91 14.00 -1.70
CA ILE A 138 0.13 12.99 -1.51
C ILE A 138 1.16 13.59 -0.56
N LEU A 139 1.41 12.92 0.55
CA LEU A 139 2.41 13.31 1.55
C LEU A 139 3.79 12.73 1.22
N SER A 140 3.82 11.50 0.68
CA SER A 140 5.03 10.81 0.26
C SER A 140 4.69 9.58 -0.56
N GLY A 141 5.64 9.10 -1.36
CA GLY A 141 5.67 7.75 -1.91
C GLY A 141 6.28 7.72 -3.29
N VAL A 142 6.02 6.66 -4.05
CA VAL A 142 6.67 6.43 -5.34
C VAL A 142 5.68 5.94 -6.40
N SER A 143 6.07 6.08 -7.65
CA SER A 143 5.34 5.55 -8.80
C SER A 143 6.26 4.76 -9.73
N LEU A 144 5.70 3.74 -10.36
CA LEU A 144 6.32 2.88 -11.36
C LEU A 144 5.57 3.04 -12.68
N ALA A 145 6.24 3.53 -13.72
CA ALA A 145 5.69 3.59 -15.06
C ALA A 145 5.66 2.19 -15.71
N GLN A 146 4.51 1.74 -16.23
CA GLN A 146 4.38 0.37 -16.72
C GLN A 146 5.05 0.11 -18.07
N ASP A 147 5.33 1.16 -18.83
CA ASP A 147 5.99 1.09 -20.13
C ASP A 147 7.51 1.12 -20.04
N THR A 148 8.06 1.93 -19.14
CA THR A 148 9.52 2.09 -18.99
C THR A 148 10.10 1.36 -17.79
N LYS A 149 9.26 0.95 -16.82
CA LYS A 149 9.65 0.43 -15.50
C LYS A 149 10.51 1.39 -14.66
N VAL A 150 10.51 2.67 -15.00
CA VAL A 150 11.16 3.69 -14.19
C VAL A 150 10.36 3.90 -12.89
N ILE A 151 11.08 3.89 -11.77
CA ILE A 151 10.55 4.27 -10.45
C ILE A 151 10.93 5.73 -10.20
N GLN A 152 9.96 6.53 -9.77
CA GLN A 152 10.11 7.96 -9.47
C GLN A 152 9.35 8.32 -8.19
N GLY A 153 9.90 9.26 -7.40
CA GLY A 153 9.33 9.78 -6.15
C GLY A 153 9.30 11.30 -6.12
#